data_AF-A0A3C0I901-F1
#
_entry.id   AF-A0A3C0I901-F1
#
_cell.length_a   1.000
_cell.length_b   1.000
_cell.length_c   1.000
_cell.angle_alpha   90.00
_cell.angle_beta   90.00
_cell.angle_gamma   90.00
#
_symmetry.space_group_name_H-M   'P 1'
#
loop_
_entity.id
_entity.type
_entity.pdbx_description
1 polymer ?
#
loop_
_entity_poly.entity_id
_entity_poly.type
_entity_poly.pdbx_seq_one_letter_code
_entity_poly.pdbx_strand_id
1 'polypeptide(L)' 'MKFTEEKLEKAFTELLGQEGFPHYGGMSLARKPEEVLIEEDLRNFLLTEYALQGITPNEVNS' A
#
# COMPACT_ATOMS: atom_id res chain seq x y z
N MET A 1 -1.30 -3.47 -31.51
CA MET A 1 -1.11 -3.99 -30.13
C MET A 1 -1.79 -3.03 -29.18
N LYS A 2 -2.80 -3.47 -28.40
CA LYS A 2 -3.34 -2.62 -27.31
C LYS A 2 -2.38 -2.67 -26.13
N PHE A 3 -1.95 -1.49 -25.68
CA PHE A 3 -1.37 -1.29 -24.36
C PHE A 3 -2.52 -1.31 -23.36
N THR A 4 -2.58 -2.37 -22.55
CA THR A 4 -3.53 -2.51 -21.44
C THR A 4 -2.86 -2.04 -20.16
N GLU A 5 -3.64 -1.70 -19.14
CA GLU A 5 -3.13 -1.30 -17.82
C GLU A 5 -2.19 -2.37 -17.25
N GLU A 6 -2.54 -3.64 -17.38
CA GLU A 6 -1.70 -4.79 -17.02
C GLU A 6 -0.30 -4.75 -17.67
N LYS A 7 -0.23 -4.44 -18.97
CA LYS A 7 1.06 -4.35 -19.68
C LYS A 7 1.88 -3.14 -19.25
N LEU A 8 1.19 -2.05 -18.91
CA LEU A 8 1.82 -0.84 -18.40
C LEU A 8 2.41 -1.10 -17.01
N GLU A 9 1.63 -1.69 -16.12
CA GLU A 9 2.06 -2.07 -14.76
C GLU A 9 3.28 -2.99 -14.78
N LYS A 10 3.27 -3.99 -15.66
CA LYS A 10 4.42 -4.90 -15.84
C LYS A 10 5.68 -4.16 -16.30
N ALA A 11 5.56 -3.27 -17.29
CA ALA A 11 6.70 -2.50 -17.78
C ALA A 11 7.28 -1.59 -16.68
N PHE A 12 6.45 -0.94 -15.88
CA PHE A 12 6.91 -0.12 -14.75
C PHE A 12 7.56 -0.95 -13.66
N THR A 13 7.01 -2.12 -13.35
CA THR A 13 7.59 -3.05 -12.37
C THR A 13 9.00 -3.49 -12.77
N GLU A 14 9.21 -3.79 -14.05
CA GLU A 14 10.52 -4.16 -14.59
C GLU A 14 11.52 -3.00 -14.52
N LEU A 15 11.08 -1.77 -14.84
CA LEU A 15 11.93 -0.57 -14.75
C LEU A 15 12.34 -0.27 -13.30
N LEU A 16 11.41 -0.32 -12.36
CA LEU A 16 11.70 -0.11 -10.93
C LEU A 16 12.66 -1.18 -10.40
N GLY A 17 12.52 -2.43 -10.84
CA GLY A 17 13.46 -3.50 -10.51
C GLY A 17 14.90 -3.20 -10.97
N GLN A 18 15.08 -2.54 -12.12
CA GLN A 18 16.41 -2.12 -12.61
C GLN A 18 17.03 -1.01 -11.76
N GLU A 19 16.20 -0.11 -11.21
CA GLU A 19 16.62 0.96 -10.29
C GLU A 19 16.85 0.46 -8.85
N GLY A 20 16.74 -0.85 -8.61
CA GLY A 20 16.96 -1.46 -7.29
C GLY A 20 15.71 -1.52 -6.41
N PHE A 21 14.52 -1.33 -6.99
CA PHE A 21 13.23 -1.46 -6.32
C PHE A 21 12.48 -2.72 -6.82
N PRO A 22 12.85 -3.91 -6.34
CA PRO A 22 12.17 -5.16 -6.72
C PRO A 22 10.73 -5.18 -6.21
N HIS A 23 9.82 -5.67 -7.05
CA HIS A 23 8.44 -5.88 -6.66
C HIS A 23 8.28 -7.22 -5.91
N TYR A 24 7.60 -7.17 -4.77
CA TYR A 24 7.22 -8.33 -3.98
C TYR A 24 5.71 -8.39 -3.83
N GLY A 25 5.13 -9.56 -4.11
CA GLY A 25 3.71 -9.78 -3.86
C GLY A 25 3.45 -9.82 -2.36
N GLY A 26 2.34 -9.23 -1.89
CA GLY A 26 1.99 -9.22 -0.47
C GLY A 26 1.99 -10.60 0.19
N MET A 27 1.64 -11.66 -0.55
CA MET A 27 1.65 -13.05 -0.08
C MET A 27 3.05 -13.65 0.08
N SER A 28 4.05 -13.11 -0.62
CA SER A 28 5.45 -13.56 -0.51
C SER A 28 6.17 -12.96 0.69
N LEU A 29 5.57 -11.95 1.33
CA LEU A 29 6.12 -11.32 2.53
C LEU A 29 5.80 -12.20 3.74
N ALA A 30 6.83 -12.79 4.34
CA ALA A 30 6.72 -13.47 5.62
C ALA A 30 6.54 -12.41 6.73
N ARG A 31 5.29 -12.08 7.05
CA ARG A 31 4.97 -11.15 8.13
C ARG A 31 4.98 -11.86 9.47
N LYS A 32 5.71 -11.30 10.43
CA LYS A 32 5.62 -11.77 11.82
C LYS A 32 4.26 -11.37 12.41
N PRO A 33 3.75 -12.10 13.42
CA PRO A 33 2.54 -11.69 14.14
C PRO A 33 2.61 -10.27 14.72
N GLU A 34 3.81 -9.81 15.07
CA GLU A 34 4.08 -8.45 15.56
C GLU A 34 3.93 -7.37 14.47
N GLU A 35 4.01 -7.75 13.19
CA GLU A 35 3.85 -6.87 12.03
C GLU A 35 2.40 -6.87 11.52
N VAL A 36 1.50 -7.58 12.21
CA VAL A 36 0.07 -7.55 11.94
C VAL A 36 -0.45 -6.20 12.41
N LEU A 37 -0.77 -5.37 11.42
CA LEU A 37 -1.39 -4.09 11.66
C LEU A 37 -2.80 -4.31 12.23
N ILE A 38 -3.02 -3.88 13.47
CA ILE A 38 -4.35 -3.94 14.10
C ILE A 38 -5.18 -2.83 13.49
N GLU A 39 -6.32 -3.20 12.92
CA GLU A 39 -7.16 -2.27 12.18
C GLU A 39 -7.63 -1.09 13.06
N GLU A 40 -7.99 -1.37 14.32
CA GLU A 40 -8.38 -0.32 15.28
C GLU A 40 -7.22 0.65 15.58
N ASP A 41 -6.00 0.13 15.76
CA ASP A 41 -4.82 0.96 16.03
C ASP A 41 -4.49 1.85 14.84
N LEU A 42 -4.59 1.33 13.62
CA LEU A 42 -4.42 2.12 12.40
C LEU A 42 -5.47 3.22 12.31
N ARG A 43 -6.74 2.90 12.56
CA ARG A 43 -7.83 3.88 12.51
C ARG A 43 -7.60 5.01 13.53
N ASN A 44 -7.21 4.65 14.74
CA ASN A 44 -6.87 5.62 15.80
C ASN A 44 -5.68 6.50 15.42
N PHE A 45 -4.62 5.90 14.87
CA PHE A 45 -3.46 6.64 14.37
C PHE A 45 -3.85 7.64 13.28
N LEU A 46 -4.59 7.19 12.26
CA LEU A 46 -5.01 8.04 11.13
C LEU A 46 -5.87 9.21 11.60
N LEU A 47 -6.86 8.97 12.46
CA LEU A 47 -7.71 10.02 13.03
C LEU A 47 -6.91 11.03 13.87
N THR A 48 -5.85 10.58 14.54
CA THR A 48 -5.02 11.43 15.39
C THR A 48 -4.06 12.28 14.55
N GLU A 49 -3.27 11.65 13.70
CA GLU A 49 -2.23 12.33 12.90
C GLU A 49 -2.83 13.26 11.84
N TYR A 50 -3.95 12.86 11.23
CA TYR A 50 -4.56 13.61 10.15
C TYR A 50 -5.76 14.47 10.58
N ALA A 51 -5.97 14.65 11.89
CA ALA A 51 -7.04 15.49 12.43
C ALA A 51 -6.99 16.92 11.88
N LEU A 52 -5.80 17.49 11.74
CA LEU A 52 -5.59 18.86 11.26
C LEU A 52 -5.87 19.02 9.77
N GLN A 53 -5.75 17.94 9.00
CA GLN A 53 -6.04 17.88 7.57
C GLN A 53 -7.52 17.57 7.30
N GLY A 54 -8.32 17.37 8.36
CA GLY A 54 -9.75 17.17 8.25
C GLY A 54 -10.15 15.78 7.75
N ILE A 55 -9.32 14.76 8.02
CA ILE A 55 -9.63 13.38 7.66
C ILE A 55 -10.98 12.96 8.25
N THR A 56 -11.79 12.27 7.45
CA THR A 56 -13.12 11.83 7.86
C THR A 56 -13.13 10.36 8.28
N PRO A 57 -14.06 9.95 9.16
CA PRO A 57 -14.22 8.54 9.51
C PRO A 57 -14.51 7.65 8.29
N ASN A 58 -15.14 8.18 7.24
CA ASN A 58 -15.40 7.42 6.02
C ASN A 58 -14.11 7.12 5.24
N GLU A 59 -13.16 8.06 5.19
CA GLU A 59 -11.87 7.86 4.53
C GLU A 59 -10.99 6.86 5.28
N VAL A 60 -11.10 6.83 6.61
CA VAL A 60 -10.36 5.87 7.46
C VAL A 60 -10.91 4.45 7.38
N ASN A 61 -12.16 4.28 6.96
CA ASN A 61 -12.87 2.99 6.94
C ASN A 61 -13.05 2.40 5.53
N SER A 62 -12.49 3.03 4.50
CA SER A 62 -12.67 2.69 3.09
C SER A 62 -11.60 1.77 2.52
#